data_AF-A0A168SDI8-F1
#
_entry.id   AF-A0A168SDI8-F1
#
_cell.length_a   1.000
_cell.length_b   1.000
_cell.length_c   1.000
_cell.angle_alpha   90.00
_cell.angle_beta   90.00
_cell.angle_gamma   90.00
#
_symmetry.space_group_name_H-M   'P 1'
#
loop_
_entity.id
_entity.type
_entity.pdbx_description
1 polymer ?
#
loop_
_entity_poly.entity_id
_entity_poly.type
_entity_poly.pdbx_seq_one_letter_code
_entity_poly.pdbx_strand_id
1 'polypeptide(L)'
;MATTELYHWIVKAVKDPLHFVLVPLLDLIYKSLRLIAHYFIQPWMKMWHRLNDNIPESKLSRQLSNAKSYDDWCDKAYELDRLLKNDRWKQQPVSKLYDYKLITSRLDHLCKARQANDADSMVYLLRGGLLRNFGGISDRKLFTHSYLGTKQMIEDYMDEVVTQIEYVESSPDLDPQIKMKFFSDTRQGFGRSALVLQGASAFALYHIGVVKALNEQGLLPRIISGSAVSAMIASLICIHTDDELPHILQPDGINLTAFSQKSDKGHFKRRVTRLLKYGYLMDMKVLQECVRANVGDLTFELIWSAACCSTASAGLFSGCDLLAKDNDGNIVKWNSSDVIWNPWAETTSSESEAPLHRLSELFNVNHFIVSQASTYAMPFISPHGNLRQDSIWNKLVYVVGSEIRHRLYQLDQFRVLPSIFRGLIELKMSGNVMITPKLTLSDYPWRKVDLAPNLADSNSLHD
;
A
#
# COMPACT_ATOMS: atom_id res chain seq x y z
N MET A 1 22.21 -41.23 -48.18
CA MET A 1 22.55 -40.13 -47.26
C MET A 1 21.40 -39.76 -46.33
N ALA A 2 20.17 -39.52 -46.84
CA ALA A 2 19.02 -39.16 -45.99
C ALA A 2 18.58 -40.24 -44.95
N THR A 3 18.81 -41.52 -45.23
CA THR A 3 18.41 -42.64 -44.34
C THR A 3 19.31 -42.80 -43.12
N THR A 4 20.59 -42.47 -43.23
CA THR A 4 21.59 -42.58 -42.15
C THR A 4 21.44 -41.45 -41.14
N GLU A 5 21.07 -40.25 -41.60
CA GLU A 5 20.81 -39.10 -40.73
C GLU A 5 19.52 -39.27 -39.91
N LEU A 6 18.47 -39.82 -40.53
CA LEU A 6 17.21 -40.09 -39.85
C LEU A 6 17.39 -41.11 -38.71
N TYR A 7 18.14 -42.18 -38.96
CA TYR A 7 18.47 -43.18 -37.93
C TYR A 7 19.28 -42.57 -36.78
N HIS A 8 20.27 -41.74 -37.09
CA HIS A 8 21.10 -41.07 -36.08
C HIS A 8 20.31 -40.04 -35.24
N TRP A 9 19.31 -39.38 -35.85
CA TRP A 9 18.39 -38.48 -35.16
C TRP A 9 17.44 -39.24 -34.22
N ILE A 10 16.87 -40.37 -34.65
CA ILE A 10 15.98 -41.20 -33.83
C ILE A 10 16.72 -41.72 -32.58
N VAL A 11 17.97 -42.17 -32.73
CA VAL A 11 18.78 -42.65 -31.59
C VAL A 11 19.10 -41.52 -30.60
N LYS A 12 19.34 -40.29 -31.07
CA LYS A 12 19.54 -39.11 -30.20
C LYS A 12 18.24 -38.66 -29.51
N ALA A 13 17.11 -38.71 -30.21
CA ALA A 13 15.80 -38.36 -29.66
C ALA A 13 15.33 -39.35 -28.58
N VAL A 14 15.67 -40.64 -28.68
CA VAL A 14 15.39 -41.64 -27.65
C VAL A 14 16.30 -41.47 -26.42
N LYS A 15 17.55 -41.03 -26.60
CA LYS A 15 18.49 -40.79 -25.49
C LYS A 15 18.22 -39.51 -24.72
N ASP A 16 17.75 -38.45 -25.38
CA ASP A 16 17.53 -37.15 -24.76
C ASP A 16 16.26 -36.46 -25.32
N PRO A 17 15.06 -36.98 -24.96
CA PRO A 17 13.79 -36.54 -25.54
C PRO A 17 13.47 -35.07 -25.21
N LEU A 18 14.04 -34.56 -24.11
CA LEU A 18 13.84 -33.20 -23.64
C LEU A 18 14.44 -32.19 -24.63
N HIS A 19 15.63 -32.45 -25.15
CA HIS A 19 16.33 -31.53 -26.07
C HIS A 19 15.88 -31.70 -27.53
N PHE A 20 15.59 -32.92 -27.99
CA PHE A 20 15.32 -33.18 -29.40
C PHE A 20 13.83 -33.20 -29.78
N VAL A 21 12.92 -33.33 -28.81
CA VAL A 21 11.48 -33.34 -29.07
C VAL A 21 10.80 -32.19 -28.33
N LEU A 22 11.05 -32.04 -27.03
CA LEU A 22 10.32 -31.08 -26.20
C LEU A 22 10.71 -29.62 -26.50
N VAL A 23 12.01 -29.31 -26.60
CA VAL A 23 12.50 -27.95 -26.91
C VAL A 23 12.03 -27.45 -28.29
N PRO A 24 12.14 -28.22 -29.39
CA PRO A 24 11.63 -27.79 -30.70
C PRO A 24 10.11 -27.63 -30.74
N LEU A 25 9.37 -28.51 -30.02
CA LEU A 25 7.92 -28.41 -29.89
C LEU A 25 7.53 -27.13 -29.14
N LEU A 26 8.18 -26.82 -28.02
CA LEU A 26 7.96 -25.59 -27.26
C LEU A 26 8.33 -24.35 -28.07
N ASP A 27 9.41 -24.38 -28.86
CA ASP A 27 9.79 -23.30 -29.76
C ASP A 27 8.76 -23.11 -30.90
N LEU A 28 8.22 -24.19 -31.45
CA LEU A 28 7.14 -24.14 -32.44
C LEU A 28 5.84 -23.56 -31.83
N ILE A 29 5.49 -23.96 -30.60
CA ILE A 29 4.35 -23.41 -29.86
C ILE A 29 4.57 -21.93 -29.58
N TYR A 30 5.76 -21.52 -29.12
CA TYR A 30 6.10 -20.13 -28.87
C TYR A 30 6.03 -19.28 -30.15
N LYS A 31 6.59 -19.77 -31.27
CA LYS A 31 6.55 -19.09 -32.57
C LYS A 31 5.12 -18.96 -33.09
N SER A 32 4.31 -20.03 -33.00
CA SER A 32 2.91 -20.00 -33.44
C SER A 32 2.06 -19.06 -32.57
N LEU A 33 2.21 -19.09 -31.24
CA LEU A 33 1.58 -18.11 -30.34
C LEU A 33 2.00 -16.68 -30.65
N ARG A 34 3.29 -16.44 -30.96
CA ARG A 34 3.80 -15.12 -31.33
C ARG A 34 3.21 -14.62 -32.66
N LEU A 35 3.06 -15.51 -33.65
CA LEU A 35 2.37 -15.24 -34.91
C LEU A 35 0.91 -14.88 -34.68
N ILE A 36 0.19 -15.66 -33.89
CA ILE A 36 -1.21 -15.39 -33.51
C ILE A 36 -1.32 -14.03 -32.81
N ALA A 37 -0.43 -13.76 -31.87
CA ALA A 37 -0.41 -12.49 -31.16
C ALA A 37 -0.16 -11.30 -32.09
N HIS A 38 0.74 -11.43 -33.07
CA HIS A 38 1.09 -10.34 -33.98
C HIS A 38 0.02 -10.07 -35.05
N TYR A 39 -0.56 -11.11 -35.65
CA TYR A 39 -1.49 -10.96 -36.77
C TYR A 39 -2.96 -10.86 -36.35
N PHE A 40 -3.35 -11.43 -35.21
CA PHE A 40 -4.74 -11.42 -34.76
C PHE A 40 -4.92 -10.55 -33.51
N ILE A 41 -4.14 -10.79 -32.45
CA ILE A 41 -4.37 -10.11 -31.15
C ILE A 41 -3.99 -8.64 -31.21
N GLN A 42 -2.83 -8.28 -31.76
CA GLN A 42 -2.37 -6.89 -31.82
C GLN A 42 -3.28 -5.99 -32.67
N PRO A 43 -3.71 -6.36 -33.90
CA PRO A 43 -4.63 -5.57 -34.70
C PRO A 43 -6.01 -5.48 -34.05
N TRP A 44 -6.50 -6.57 -33.47
CA TRP A 44 -7.75 -6.60 -32.73
C TRP A 44 -7.70 -5.68 -31.49
N MET A 45 -6.64 -5.74 -30.69
CA MET A 45 -6.44 -4.83 -29.56
C MET A 45 -6.34 -3.37 -30.01
N LYS A 46 -5.63 -3.05 -31.10
CA LYS A 46 -5.58 -1.69 -31.65
C LYS A 46 -6.95 -1.21 -32.13
N MET A 47 -7.73 -2.07 -32.77
CA MET A 47 -9.10 -1.76 -33.18
C MET A 47 -9.99 -1.54 -31.96
N TRP A 48 -9.91 -2.42 -30.97
CA TRP A 48 -10.65 -2.35 -29.73
C TRP A 48 -10.31 -1.09 -28.93
N HIS A 49 -9.02 -0.74 -28.80
CA HIS A 49 -8.61 0.52 -28.19
C HIS A 49 -9.14 1.73 -28.94
N ARG A 50 -9.11 1.76 -30.28
CA ARG A 50 -9.69 2.86 -31.07
C ARG A 50 -11.20 3.01 -30.87
N LEU A 51 -11.93 1.89 -30.86
CA LEU A 51 -13.38 1.90 -30.60
C LEU A 51 -13.70 2.32 -29.17
N ASN A 52 -12.92 1.83 -28.22
CA ASN A 52 -13.08 2.16 -26.81
C ASN A 52 -12.72 3.63 -26.57
N ASP A 53 -11.63 4.15 -27.15
CA ASP A 53 -11.16 5.54 -27.03
C ASP A 53 -12.18 6.58 -27.56
N ASN A 54 -13.10 6.17 -28.45
CA ASN A 54 -14.18 7.03 -28.92
C ASN A 54 -15.31 7.20 -27.89
N ILE A 55 -15.36 6.38 -26.85
CA ILE A 55 -16.33 6.49 -25.76
C ILE A 55 -15.87 7.62 -24.83
N PRO A 56 -16.72 8.62 -24.52
CA PRO A 56 -16.32 9.77 -23.70
C PRO A 56 -15.81 9.35 -22.31
N GLU A 57 -16.39 8.30 -21.72
CA GLU A 57 -15.97 7.74 -20.42
C GLU A 57 -14.55 7.20 -20.44
N SER A 58 -14.15 6.49 -21.50
CA SER A 58 -12.81 5.91 -21.61
C SER A 58 -11.76 7.00 -21.84
N LYS A 59 -12.10 8.04 -22.62
CA LYS A 59 -11.24 9.19 -22.87
C LYS A 59 -10.94 9.93 -21.57
N LEU A 60 -11.97 10.20 -20.77
CA LEU A 60 -11.82 10.85 -19.47
C LEU A 60 -11.08 9.96 -18.47
N SER A 61 -11.36 8.66 -18.43
CA SER A 61 -10.61 7.71 -17.60
C SER A 61 -9.11 7.69 -17.94
N ARG A 62 -8.78 7.79 -19.23
CA ARG A 62 -7.39 7.89 -19.70
C ARG A 62 -6.74 9.22 -19.36
N GLN A 63 -7.46 10.33 -19.50
CA GLN A 63 -6.99 11.65 -19.07
C GLN A 63 -6.73 11.67 -17.56
N LEU A 64 -7.64 11.10 -16.77
CA LEU A 64 -7.50 10.93 -15.32
C LEU A 64 -6.28 10.10 -14.95
N SER A 65 -5.97 9.02 -15.69
CA SER A 65 -4.74 8.23 -15.46
C SER A 65 -3.44 8.95 -15.82
N ASN A 66 -3.50 9.97 -16.67
CA ASN A 66 -2.34 10.73 -17.15
C ASN A 66 -2.23 12.12 -16.51
N ALA A 67 -3.13 12.46 -15.57
CA ALA A 67 -3.13 13.74 -14.88
C ALA A 67 -1.82 13.92 -14.11
N LYS A 68 -1.25 15.13 -14.18
CA LYS A 68 0.05 15.45 -13.56
C LYS A 68 -0.07 16.16 -12.21
N SER A 69 -1.23 16.76 -11.94
CA SER A 69 -1.55 17.45 -10.69
C SER A 69 -2.81 16.86 -10.09
N TYR A 70 -2.95 16.97 -8.77
CA TYR A 70 -4.17 16.61 -8.06
C TYR A 70 -5.36 17.44 -8.53
N ASP A 71 -5.19 18.74 -8.79
CA ASP A 71 -6.29 19.62 -9.23
C ASP A 71 -6.82 19.21 -10.61
N ASP A 72 -5.92 18.94 -11.57
CA ASP A 72 -6.30 18.43 -12.90
C ASP A 72 -6.97 17.05 -12.78
N TRP A 73 -6.48 16.19 -11.88
CA TRP A 73 -7.13 14.91 -11.59
C TRP A 73 -8.55 15.10 -11.06
N CYS A 74 -8.76 16.04 -10.13
CA CYS A 74 -10.06 16.38 -9.56
C CYS A 74 -11.04 16.91 -10.62
N ASP A 75 -10.61 17.82 -11.48
CA ASP A 75 -11.45 18.36 -12.54
C ASP A 75 -11.94 17.25 -13.48
N LYS A 76 -11.05 16.34 -13.90
CA LYS A 76 -11.42 15.20 -14.75
C LYS A 76 -12.27 14.17 -14.02
N ALA A 77 -12.00 13.93 -12.74
CA ALA A 77 -12.80 13.05 -11.91
C ALA A 77 -14.23 13.57 -11.74
N TYR A 78 -14.40 14.87 -11.57
CA TYR A 78 -15.70 15.53 -11.48
C TYR A 78 -16.48 15.42 -12.79
N GLU A 79 -15.83 15.70 -13.94
CA GLU A 79 -16.46 15.53 -15.25
C GLU A 79 -16.90 14.07 -15.49
N LEU A 80 -16.07 13.10 -15.07
CA LEU A 80 -16.37 11.68 -15.19
C LEU A 80 -17.53 11.25 -14.28
N ASP A 81 -17.55 11.70 -13.03
CA ASP A 81 -18.67 11.46 -12.10
C ASP A 81 -20.00 11.99 -12.66
N ARG A 82 -19.97 13.16 -13.31
CA ARG A 82 -21.14 13.77 -13.95
C ARG A 82 -21.67 12.94 -15.12
N LEU A 83 -20.78 12.45 -15.98
CA LEU A 83 -21.16 11.56 -17.10
C LEU A 83 -21.74 10.24 -16.59
N LEU A 84 -21.11 9.67 -15.56
CA LEU A 84 -21.53 8.43 -14.92
C LEU A 84 -22.78 8.58 -14.04
N LYS A 85 -23.31 9.81 -13.90
CA LYS A 85 -24.44 10.17 -13.04
C LYS A 85 -24.20 9.84 -11.56
N ASN A 86 -22.94 9.81 -11.14
CA ASN A 86 -22.57 9.59 -9.75
C ASN A 86 -22.98 10.77 -8.87
N ASP A 87 -23.02 12.00 -9.41
CA ASP A 87 -23.49 13.18 -8.66
C ASP A 87 -24.94 13.05 -8.19
N ARG A 88 -25.81 12.48 -9.03
CA ARG A 88 -27.20 12.18 -8.64
C ARG A 88 -27.25 11.20 -7.48
N TRP A 89 -26.35 10.22 -7.48
CA TRP A 89 -26.22 9.29 -6.36
C TRP A 89 -25.72 10.00 -5.10
N LYS A 90 -24.75 10.93 -5.20
CA LYS A 90 -24.26 11.71 -4.03
C LYS A 90 -25.37 12.53 -3.39
N GLN A 91 -26.19 13.18 -4.21
CA GLN A 91 -27.33 14.01 -3.78
C GLN A 91 -28.48 13.20 -3.17
N GLN A 92 -28.62 11.92 -3.54
CA GLN A 92 -29.67 11.06 -3.00
C GLN A 92 -29.25 10.51 -1.62
N PRO A 93 -29.88 10.94 -0.51
CA PRO A 93 -29.48 10.49 0.82
C PRO A 93 -29.84 9.02 1.08
N VAL A 94 -30.95 8.55 0.53
CA VAL A 94 -31.45 7.18 0.77
C VAL A 94 -30.44 6.14 0.27
N SER A 95 -29.99 5.28 1.18
CA SER A 95 -29.08 4.17 0.90
C SER A 95 -29.31 3.03 1.88
N LYS A 96 -28.93 1.81 1.49
CA LYS A 96 -28.91 0.64 2.38
C LYS A 96 -27.58 0.50 3.15
N LEU A 97 -26.58 1.28 2.76
CA LEU A 97 -25.21 1.18 3.28
C LEU A 97 -25.03 1.92 4.61
N TYR A 98 -25.87 2.91 4.89
CA TYR A 98 -25.84 3.71 6.12
C TYR A 98 -27.27 4.14 6.51
N ASP A 99 -27.49 4.41 7.79
CA ASP A 99 -28.77 4.87 8.31
C ASP A 99 -28.93 6.38 8.11
N TYR A 100 -29.38 6.75 6.91
CA TYR A 100 -29.59 8.15 6.54
C TYR A 100 -30.59 8.88 7.47
N LYS A 101 -31.57 8.17 8.07
CA LYS A 101 -32.54 8.81 8.98
C LYS A 101 -31.88 9.20 10.29
N LEU A 102 -31.06 8.32 10.84
CA LEU A 102 -30.29 8.59 12.05
C LEU A 102 -29.32 9.76 11.82
N ILE A 103 -28.60 9.77 10.70
CA ILE A 103 -27.68 10.87 10.36
C ILE A 103 -28.44 12.19 10.19
N THR A 104 -29.57 12.18 9.48
CA THR A 104 -30.39 13.39 9.28
C THR A 104 -30.87 13.97 10.61
N SER A 105 -31.42 13.13 11.49
CA SER A 105 -31.89 13.57 12.81
C SER A 105 -30.74 14.12 13.66
N ARG A 106 -29.56 13.51 13.55
CA ARG A 106 -28.38 13.96 14.29
C ARG A 106 -27.86 15.30 13.78
N LEU A 107 -27.75 15.44 12.47
CA LEU A 107 -27.34 16.69 11.81
C LEU A 107 -28.28 17.83 12.18
N ASP A 108 -29.60 17.60 12.19
CA ASP A 108 -30.59 18.61 12.60
C ASP A 108 -30.38 19.08 14.06
N HIS A 109 -30.10 18.16 14.99
CA HIS A 109 -29.81 18.52 16.39
C HIS A 109 -28.50 19.33 16.52
N LEU A 110 -27.46 18.95 15.78
CA LEU A 110 -26.20 19.68 15.76
C LEU A 110 -26.42 21.09 15.21
N CYS A 111 -27.03 21.22 14.03
CA CYS A 111 -27.34 22.51 13.42
C CYS A 111 -28.17 23.42 14.34
N LYS A 112 -29.18 22.87 15.04
CA LYS A 112 -30.00 23.64 15.99
C LYS A 112 -29.20 24.16 17.17
N ALA A 113 -28.33 23.33 17.76
CA ALA A 113 -27.46 23.75 18.86
C ALA A 113 -26.51 24.88 18.42
N ARG A 114 -25.92 24.76 17.23
CA ARG A 114 -25.05 25.80 16.66
C ARG A 114 -25.79 27.08 16.34
N GLN A 115 -26.96 27.01 15.72
CA GLN A 115 -27.80 28.18 15.41
C GLN A 115 -28.26 28.93 16.67
N ALA A 116 -28.45 28.20 17.78
CA ALA A 116 -28.76 28.78 19.08
C ALA A 116 -27.54 29.39 19.80
N ASN A 117 -26.32 29.23 19.26
CA ASN A 117 -25.05 29.55 19.91
C ASN A 117 -24.91 28.90 21.30
N ASP A 118 -25.48 27.70 21.48
CA ASP A 118 -25.45 26.99 22.75
C ASP A 118 -24.23 26.06 22.81
N ALA A 119 -23.12 26.58 23.32
CA ALA A 119 -21.85 25.87 23.42
C ALA A 119 -21.95 24.64 24.35
N ASP A 120 -22.72 24.71 25.43
CA ASP A 120 -22.90 23.60 26.37
C ASP A 120 -23.64 22.43 25.70
N SER A 121 -24.70 22.73 24.94
CA SER A 121 -25.40 21.72 24.14
C SER A 121 -24.51 21.09 23.07
N MET A 122 -23.68 21.88 22.39
CA MET A 122 -22.70 21.35 21.42
C MET A 122 -21.71 20.40 22.09
N VAL A 123 -21.12 20.80 23.22
CA VAL A 123 -20.22 19.96 24.02
C VAL A 123 -20.90 18.65 24.44
N TYR A 124 -22.14 18.72 24.93
CA TYR A 124 -22.91 17.55 25.34
C TYR A 124 -23.16 16.59 24.17
N LEU A 125 -23.60 17.12 23.03
CA LEU A 125 -23.85 16.33 21.84
C LEU A 125 -22.55 15.67 21.35
N LEU A 126 -21.49 16.45 21.14
CA LEU A 126 -20.21 15.94 20.62
C LEU A 126 -19.60 14.87 21.54
N ARG A 127 -19.57 15.11 22.86
CA ARG A 127 -19.01 14.17 23.84
C ARG A 127 -19.69 12.80 23.82
N GLY A 128 -21.01 12.75 23.62
CA GLY A 128 -21.79 11.51 23.64
C GLY A 128 -21.95 10.82 22.27
N GLY A 129 -21.71 11.53 21.16
CA GLY A 129 -22.07 11.05 19.82
C GLY A 129 -20.94 10.97 18.80
N LEU A 130 -19.71 11.37 19.15
CA LEU A 130 -18.59 11.31 18.22
C LEU A 130 -18.07 9.86 18.09
N LEU A 131 -18.65 9.12 17.15
CA LEU A 131 -18.24 7.76 16.80
C LEU A 131 -17.79 7.71 15.33
N ARG A 132 -16.66 7.05 15.05
CA ARG A 132 -16.09 6.98 13.69
C ARG A 132 -17.06 6.42 12.65
N ASN A 133 -17.70 5.30 12.97
CA ASN A 133 -18.66 4.63 12.09
C ASN A 133 -20.11 4.83 12.56
N PHE A 134 -20.45 6.06 12.97
CA PHE A 134 -21.82 6.39 13.39
C PHE A 134 -22.80 6.12 12.24
N GLY A 135 -23.85 5.33 12.48
CA GLY A 135 -24.86 5.01 11.46
C GLY A 135 -24.32 4.30 10.21
N GLY A 136 -23.10 3.74 10.21
CA GLY A 136 -22.53 3.04 9.05
C GLY A 136 -21.85 3.95 8.01
N ILE A 137 -21.59 5.23 8.33
CA ILE A 137 -21.01 6.20 7.39
C ILE A 137 -19.59 5.83 6.88
N SER A 138 -18.88 4.92 7.56
CA SER A 138 -17.54 4.48 7.16
C SER A 138 -17.54 3.23 6.26
N ASP A 139 -18.69 2.77 5.73
CA ASP A 139 -18.69 1.63 4.79
C ASP A 139 -17.90 1.97 3.52
N ARG A 140 -16.88 1.17 3.23
CA ARG A 140 -16.02 1.28 2.05
C ARG A 140 -16.79 1.47 0.74
N LYS A 141 -17.96 0.83 0.59
CA LYS A 141 -18.77 0.89 -0.64
C LYS A 141 -19.30 2.30 -0.93
N LEU A 142 -19.40 3.16 0.08
CA LEU A 142 -19.79 4.56 -0.07
C LEU A 142 -18.68 5.38 -0.74
N PHE A 143 -17.42 5.01 -0.52
CA PHE A 143 -16.24 5.73 -1.03
C PHE A 143 -15.72 5.16 -2.37
N THR A 144 -16.25 4.02 -2.83
CA THR A 144 -15.87 3.42 -4.13
C THR A 144 -16.90 3.65 -5.23
N HIS A 145 -18.00 4.36 -4.95
CA HIS A 145 -19.05 4.63 -5.94
C HIS A 145 -18.74 5.86 -6.81
N SER A 146 -18.15 6.89 -6.22
CA SER A 146 -17.71 8.12 -6.88
C SER A 146 -16.19 8.24 -6.87
N TYR A 147 -15.65 9.00 -7.83
CA TYR A 147 -14.22 9.31 -7.85
C TYR A 147 -13.86 10.39 -6.83
N LEU A 148 -14.77 11.34 -6.61
CA LEU A 148 -14.61 12.40 -5.61
C LEU A 148 -15.68 12.31 -4.53
N GLY A 149 -15.27 12.39 -3.27
CA GLY A 149 -16.20 12.43 -2.14
C GLY A 149 -17.13 11.22 -2.05
N THR A 150 -18.20 11.37 -1.26
CA THR A 150 -19.22 10.36 -1.04
C THR A 150 -20.63 10.98 -1.04
N LYS A 151 -21.57 10.42 -0.29
CA LYS A 151 -22.90 10.99 -0.08
C LYS A 151 -22.80 12.38 0.55
N GLN A 152 -23.48 13.36 -0.05
CA GLN A 152 -23.50 14.75 0.43
C GLN A 152 -23.92 14.83 1.91
N MET A 153 -24.95 14.07 2.31
CA MET A 153 -25.41 14.02 3.70
C MET A 153 -24.34 13.58 4.71
N ILE A 154 -23.40 12.73 4.29
CA ILE A 154 -22.29 12.29 5.15
C ILE A 154 -21.25 13.41 5.25
N GLU A 155 -20.96 14.08 4.14
CA GLU A 155 -20.06 15.23 4.09
C GLU A 155 -20.61 16.38 4.95
N ASP A 156 -21.87 16.78 4.74
CA ASP A 156 -22.56 17.82 5.53
C ASP A 156 -22.52 17.53 7.04
N TYR A 157 -22.69 16.25 7.42
CA TYR A 157 -22.59 15.81 8.82
C TYR A 157 -21.17 15.94 9.38
N MET A 158 -20.16 15.52 8.62
CA MET A 158 -18.77 15.62 9.05
C MET A 158 -18.33 17.09 9.14
N ASP A 159 -18.72 17.92 8.19
CA ASP A 159 -18.41 19.35 8.16
C ASP A 159 -19.06 20.07 9.34
N GLU A 160 -20.33 19.78 9.68
CA GLU A 160 -20.98 20.35 10.86
C GLU A 160 -20.28 19.92 12.16
N VAL A 161 -19.85 18.66 12.27
CA VAL A 161 -19.09 18.18 13.43
C VAL A 161 -17.76 18.93 13.58
N VAL A 162 -17.00 19.09 12.49
CA VAL A 162 -15.72 19.83 12.51
C VAL A 162 -15.96 21.30 12.87
N THR A 163 -16.96 21.93 12.25
CA THR A 163 -17.34 23.32 12.52
C THR A 163 -17.67 23.54 13.99
N GLN A 164 -18.36 22.61 14.64
CA GLN A 164 -18.67 22.71 16.08
C GLN A 164 -17.44 22.51 16.97
N ILE A 165 -16.51 21.64 16.59
CA ILE A 165 -15.24 21.45 17.32
C ILE A 165 -14.44 22.76 17.30
N GLU A 166 -14.32 23.40 16.13
CA GLU A 166 -13.65 24.70 15.95
C GLU A 166 -14.38 25.83 16.70
N TYR A 167 -15.72 25.79 16.73
CA TYR A 167 -16.52 26.73 17.50
C TYR A 167 -16.26 26.59 19.01
N VAL A 168 -16.21 25.36 19.53
CA VAL A 168 -15.93 25.10 20.95
C VAL A 168 -14.50 25.53 21.32
N GLU A 169 -13.54 25.36 20.41
CA GLU A 169 -12.17 25.85 20.60
C GLU A 169 -12.14 27.38 20.74
N SER A 170 -12.76 28.09 19.78
CA SER A 170 -12.74 29.54 19.69
C SER A 170 -13.70 30.26 20.66
N SER A 171 -14.74 29.60 21.17
CA SER A 171 -15.78 30.21 22.01
C SER A 171 -15.20 30.75 23.33
N PRO A 172 -15.29 32.04 23.63
CA PRO A 172 -14.78 32.60 24.89
C PRO A 172 -15.65 32.23 26.10
N ASP A 173 -16.88 31.75 25.88
CA ASP A 173 -17.89 31.53 26.93
C ASP A 173 -17.61 30.29 27.79
N LEU A 174 -16.80 29.36 27.29
CA LEU A 174 -16.44 28.14 28.00
C LEU A 174 -15.16 28.31 28.81
N ASP A 175 -15.21 27.90 30.08
CA ASP A 175 -14.04 27.85 30.94
C ASP A 175 -12.91 27.00 30.31
N PRO A 176 -11.65 27.49 30.29
CA PRO A 176 -10.54 26.77 29.68
C PRO A 176 -10.32 25.35 30.23
N GLN A 177 -10.64 25.08 31.51
CA GLN A 177 -10.49 23.73 32.07
C GLN A 177 -11.55 22.78 31.52
N ILE A 178 -12.79 23.26 31.36
CA ILE A 178 -13.88 22.50 30.74
C ILE A 178 -13.52 22.17 29.28
N LYS A 179 -12.98 23.14 28.53
CA LYS A 179 -12.51 22.91 27.16
C LYS A 179 -11.42 21.85 27.09
N MET A 180 -10.37 21.98 27.90
CA MET A 180 -9.26 21.03 27.91
C MET A 180 -9.76 19.61 28.24
N LYS A 181 -10.66 19.49 29.22
CA LYS A 181 -11.29 18.21 29.57
C LYS A 181 -12.14 17.66 28.44
N PHE A 182 -12.95 18.49 27.79
CA PHE A 182 -13.75 18.10 26.62
C PHE A 182 -12.87 17.55 25.50
N PHE A 183 -11.80 18.25 25.10
CA PHE A 183 -10.92 17.78 24.03
C PHE A 183 -10.14 16.53 24.41
N SER A 184 -9.67 16.43 25.67
CA SER A 184 -8.99 15.24 26.15
C SER A 184 -9.90 14.01 26.13
N ASP A 185 -11.11 14.13 26.69
CA ASP A 185 -12.10 13.05 26.77
C ASP A 185 -12.59 12.65 25.37
N THR A 186 -12.90 13.63 24.51
CA THR A 186 -13.35 13.41 23.14
C THR A 186 -12.27 12.73 22.32
N ARG A 187 -11.01 13.14 22.45
CA ARG A 187 -9.88 12.49 21.78
C ARG A 187 -9.67 11.05 22.26
N GLN A 188 -9.88 10.80 23.55
CA GLN A 188 -9.76 9.46 24.12
C GLN A 188 -10.88 8.53 23.63
N GLY A 189 -12.12 9.02 23.58
CA GLY A 189 -13.27 8.27 23.08
C GLY A 189 -13.26 8.04 21.56
N PHE A 190 -12.87 9.05 20.77
CA PHE A 190 -12.82 8.94 19.31
C PHE A 190 -11.64 8.08 18.81
N GLY A 191 -10.56 8.02 19.59
CA GLY A 191 -9.33 7.30 19.27
C GLY A 191 -8.50 7.97 18.16
N ARG A 192 -7.40 7.32 17.79
CA ARG A 192 -6.41 7.86 16.83
C ARG A 192 -6.34 7.06 15.54
N SER A 193 -5.84 7.71 14.49
CA SER A 193 -5.45 7.07 13.25
C SER A 193 -3.98 6.65 13.28
N ALA A 194 -3.65 5.57 12.58
CA ALA A 194 -2.28 5.16 12.31
C ALA A 194 -2.09 4.78 10.84
N LEU A 195 -0.91 5.10 10.31
CA LEU A 195 -0.45 4.69 8.99
C LEU A 195 0.42 3.43 9.12
N VAL A 196 0.01 2.35 8.46
CA VAL A 196 0.70 1.07 8.48
C VAL A 196 1.24 0.78 7.08
N LEU A 197 2.57 0.79 6.96
CA LEU A 197 3.30 0.58 5.72
C LEU A 197 3.69 -0.89 5.59
N GLN A 198 3.11 -1.55 4.60
CA GLN A 198 3.33 -2.96 4.33
C GLN A 198 3.88 -3.16 2.94
N GLY A 199 5.00 -3.84 2.87
CA GLY A 199 5.67 -4.09 1.62
C GLY A 199 7.07 -4.60 1.88
N ALA A 200 7.61 -5.27 0.88
CA ALA A 200 8.99 -5.70 0.89
C ALA A 200 9.65 -5.28 -0.42
N SER A 201 10.98 -5.18 -0.41
CA SER A 201 11.79 -4.87 -1.59
C SER A 201 11.54 -3.46 -2.16
N ALA A 202 11.89 -3.25 -3.43
CA ALA A 202 11.83 -1.95 -4.12
C ALA A 202 10.42 -1.34 -4.20
N PHE A 203 9.36 -2.14 -4.06
CA PHE A 203 7.98 -1.64 -4.02
C PHE A 203 7.66 -0.87 -2.74
N ALA A 204 8.47 -0.98 -1.69
CA ALA A 204 8.32 -0.14 -0.51
C ALA A 204 8.41 1.36 -0.85
N LEU A 205 9.10 1.74 -1.94
CA LEU A 205 9.21 3.13 -2.39
C LEU A 205 7.87 3.76 -2.75
N TYR A 206 6.84 2.98 -3.11
CA TYR A 206 5.48 3.50 -3.32
C TYR A 206 4.91 4.17 -2.04
N HIS A 207 5.35 3.75 -0.86
CA HIS A 207 4.93 4.36 0.40
C HIS A 207 5.36 5.82 0.52
N ILE A 208 6.47 6.23 -0.12
CA ILE A 208 6.91 7.64 -0.14
C ILE A 208 5.84 8.50 -0.83
N GLY A 209 5.28 8.03 -1.94
CA GLY A 209 4.19 8.73 -2.64
C GLY A 209 2.92 8.83 -1.82
N VAL A 210 2.57 7.77 -1.07
CA VAL A 210 1.41 7.78 -0.16
C VAL A 210 1.61 8.78 0.97
N VAL A 211 2.80 8.80 1.58
CA VAL A 211 3.14 9.72 2.66
C VAL A 211 3.17 11.15 2.15
N LYS A 212 3.73 11.40 0.97
CA LYS A 212 3.71 12.70 0.29
C LYS A 212 2.28 13.20 0.11
N ALA A 213 1.39 12.38 -0.47
CA ALA A 213 0.01 12.76 -0.68
C ALA A 213 -0.73 13.06 0.62
N LEU A 214 -0.50 12.27 1.68
CA LEU A 214 -1.09 12.52 3.00
C LEU A 214 -0.53 13.80 3.64
N ASN A 215 0.77 14.06 3.50
CA ASN A 215 1.42 15.24 4.06
C ASN A 215 0.97 16.53 3.37
N GLU A 216 0.91 16.55 2.04
CA GLU A 216 0.44 17.70 1.24
C GLU A 216 -1.01 18.10 1.56
N GLN A 217 -1.83 17.15 2.03
CA GLN A 217 -3.21 17.38 2.45
C GLN A 217 -3.36 17.59 3.97
N GLY A 218 -2.28 17.57 4.75
CA GLY A 218 -2.35 17.69 6.21
C GLY A 218 -3.03 16.50 6.92
N LEU A 219 -3.07 15.33 6.26
CA LEU A 219 -3.76 14.11 6.73
C LEU A 219 -2.79 13.02 7.24
N LEU A 220 -1.48 13.30 7.32
CA LEU A 220 -0.49 12.32 7.76
C LEU A 220 -0.69 11.96 9.24
N PRO A 221 -0.97 10.68 9.58
CA PRO A 221 -1.15 10.28 10.97
C PRO A 221 0.15 10.38 11.77
N ARG A 222 0.07 10.82 13.03
CA ARG A 222 1.21 10.89 13.96
C ARG A 222 1.78 9.54 14.36
N ILE A 223 1.05 8.45 14.13
CA ILE A 223 1.47 7.09 14.48
C ILE A 223 1.71 6.36 13.16
N ILE A 224 2.97 6.03 12.91
CA ILE A 224 3.39 5.33 11.69
C ILE A 224 4.07 4.02 12.11
N SER A 225 3.68 2.93 11.46
CA SER A 225 4.25 1.61 11.66
C SER A 225 4.67 1.03 10.32
N GLY A 226 5.86 0.44 10.25
CA GLY A 226 6.35 -0.23 9.04
C GLY A 226 6.91 -1.61 9.36
N SER A 227 6.91 -2.49 8.36
CA SER A 227 7.55 -3.80 8.43
C SER A 227 8.68 -3.89 7.40
N ALA A 228 9.82 -4.48 7.78
CA ALA A 228 10.98 -4.65 6.93
C ALA A 228 11.45 -3.33 6.28
N VAL A 229 11.50 -3.27 4.94
CA VAL A 229 11.98 -2.07 4.21
C VAL A 229 11.07 -0.86 4.47
N SER A 230 9.78 -1.11 4.72
CA SER A 230 8.83 -0.06 5.07
C SER A 230 9.03 0.49 6.48
N ALA A 231 9.67 -0.26 7.39
CA ALA A 231 10.07 0.23 8.72
C ALA A 231 11.16 1.31 8.61
N MET A 232 12.10 1.13 7.67
CA MET A 232 13.09 2.15 7.35
C MET A 232 12.42 3.42 6.82
N ILE A 233 11.47 3.30 5.88
CA ILE A 233 10.74 4.45 5.35
C ILE A 233 9.96 5.16 6.46
N ALA A 234 9.26 4.40 7.31
CA ALA A 234 8.57 4.96 8.48
C ALA A 234 9.55 5.72 9.39
N SER A 235 10.72 5.14 9.68
CA SER A 235 11.74 5.80 10.50
C SER A 235 12.29 7.07 9.87
N LEU A 236 12.50 7.08 8.55
CA LEU A 236 12.94 8.25 7.81
C LEU A 236 11.91 9.38 7.90
N ILE A 237 10.62 9.06 7.93
CA ILE A 237 9.57 10.07 8.07
C ILE A 237 9.51 10.58 9.50
N CYS A 238 9.57 9.69 10.50
CA CYS A 238 9.40 10.04 11.91
C CYS A 238 10.56 10.82 12.54
N ILE A 239 11.71 10.93 11.87
CA ILE A 239 12.88 11.69 12.36
C ILE A 239 12.86 13.15 11.89
N HIS A 240 11.97 13.50 10.96
CA HIS A 240 11.86 14.84 10.40
C HIS A 240 10.64 15.57 10.98
N THR A 241 10.74 16.89 11.00
CA THR A 241 9.64 17.76 11.42
C THR A 241 8.66 18.01 10.26
N ASP A 242 7.45 18.47 10.58
CA ASP A 242 6.41 18.76 9.58
C ASP A 242 6.87 19.80 8.53
N ASP A 243 7.78 20.71 8.89
CA ASP A 243 8.37 21.72 8.01
C ASP A 243 9.47 21.16 7.08
N GLU A 244 10.18 20.12 7.51
CA GLU A 244 11.26 19.47 6.75
C GLU A 244 10.71 18.44 5.75
N LEU A 245 9.63 17.74 6.11
CA LEU A 245 9.04 16.66 5.31
C LEU A 245 8.76 17.03 3.84
N PRO A 246 8.18 18.19 3.49
CA PRO A 246 7.91 18.57 2.10
C PRO A 246 9.17 18.64 1.22
N HIS A 247 10.32 18.96 1.79
CA HIS A 247 11.60 19.05 1.07
C HIS A 247 12.18 17.67 0.79
N ILE A 248 12.08 16.76 1.76
CA ILE A 248 12.62 15.41 1.67
C ILE A 248 11.79 14.53 0.74
N LEU A 249 10.47 14.73 0.71
CA LEU A 249 9.56 13.97 -0.15
C LEU A 249 9.64 14.38 -1.64
N GLN A 250 10.56 15.27 -2.01
CA GLN A 250 10.87 15.59 -3.41
C GLN A 250 11.77 14.51 -4.05
N PRO A 251 11.79 14.40 -5.39
CA PRO A 251 12.57 13.38 -6.10
C PRO A 251 14.06 13.33 -5.71
N ASP A 252 14.66 14.48 -5.40
CA ASP A 252 16.08 14.59 -5.02
C ASP A 252 16.32 14.57 -3.51
N GLY A 253 15.25 14.53 -2.70
CA GLY A 253 15.33 14.63 -1.24
C GLY A 253 15.73 13.33 -0.55
N ILE A 254 15.51 12.17 -1.19
CA ILE A 254 15.88 10.85 -0.64
C ILE A 254 16.94 10.21 -1.53
N ASN A 255 18.09 9.89 -0.95
CA ASN A 255 19.15 9.17 -1.61
C ASN A 255 18.78 7.69 -1.78
N LEU A 256 18.13 7.39 -2.90
CA LEU A 256 17.74 6.04 -3.30
C LEU A 256 18.77 5.36 -4.20
N THR A 257 19.98 5.92 -4.34
CA THR A 257 21.03 5.36 -5.22
C THR A 257 21.42 3.93 -4.83
N ALA A 258 21.25 3.55 -3.56
CA ALA A 258 21.42 2.18 -3.09
C ALA A 258 20.41 1.19 -3.70
N PHE A 259 19.20 1.65 -4.03
CA PHE A 259 18.18 0.86 -4.73
C PHE A 259 18.28 0.96 -6.26
N SER A 260 19.07 1.91 -6.79
CA SER A 260 19.35 2.03 -8.22
C SER A 260 20.22 0.87 -8.71
N GLN A 261 19.88 0.28 -9.86
CA GLN A 261 20.57 -0.89 -10.38
C GLN A 261 22.02 -0.58 -10.76
N LYS A 262 22.98 -1.13 -10.02
CA LYS A 262 24.37 -1.30 -10.48
C LYS A 262 24.52 -2.69 -11.14
N SER A 263 24.32 -2.76 -12.46
CA SER A 263 24.70 -3.84 -13.41
C SER A 263 23.72 -5.03 -13.64
N ASP A 264 23.48 -5.31 -14.94
CA ASP A 264 22.51 -6.30 -15.47
C ASP A 264 23.04 -7.75 -15.59
N LYS A 265 24.35 -7.99 -15.55
CA LYS A 265 24.91 -9.32 -15.85
C LYS A 265 25.08 -10.17 -14.58
N GLY A 266 24.22 -11.19 -14.42
CA GLY A 266 24.40 -12.29 -13.45
C GLY A 266 23.53 -12.23 -12.18
N HIS A 267 22.57 -11.30 -12.11
CA HIS A 267 21.84 -10.99 -10.88
C HIS A 267 20.90 -12.11 -10.40
N PHE A 268 20.21 -12.81 -11.31
CA PHE A 268 19.25 -13.86 -10.96
C PHE A 268 19.93 -15.12 -10.43
N LYS A 269 20.97 -15.61 -11.13
CA LYS A 269 21.75 -16.78 -10.70
C LYS A 269 22.42 -16.52 -9.35
N ARG A 270 22.96 -15.31 -9.10
CA ARG A 270 23.53 -14.91 -7.80
C ARG A 270 22.48 -14.82 -6.69
N ARG A 271 21.30 -14.25 -6.94
CA ARG A 271 20.19 -14.18 -5.96
C ARG A 271 19.66 -15.56 -5.60
N VAL A 272 19.42 -16.42 -6.59
CA VAL A 272 18.98 -17.81 -6.38
C VAL A 272 20.05 -18.63 -5.67
N THR A 273 21.33 -18.46 -6.04
CA THR A 273 22.44 -19.15 -5.35
C THR A 273 22.57 -18.70 -3.90
N ARG A 274 22.37 -17.41 -3.60
CA ARG A 274 22.40 -16.88 -2.23
C ARG A 274 21.21 -17.36 -1.40
N LEU A 275 20.01 -17.38 -1.97
CA LEU A 275 18.83 -17.95 -1.32
C LEU A 275 19.05 -19.43 -0.98
N LEU A 276 19.61 -20.21 -1.90
CA LEU A 276 19.88 -21.64 -1.70
C LEU A 276 21.05 -21.93 -0.74
N LYS A 277 22.08 -21.09 -0.72
CA LYS A 277 23.27 -21.30 0.13
C LYS A 277 23.17 -20.68 1.53
N TYR A 278 22.51 -19.54 1.65
CA TYR A 278 22.54 -18.72 2.88
C TYR A 278 21.14 -18.35 3.39
N GLY A 279 20.08 -18.70 2.67
CA GLY A 279 18.70 -18.43 3.10
C GLY A 279 18.22 -16.99 2.93
N TYR A 280 19.00 -16.09 2.29
CA TYR A 280 18.60 -14.70 2.05
C TYR A 280 18.89 -14.18 0.63
N LEU A 281 18.09 -13.21 0.16
CA LEU A 281 18.06 -12.74 -1.22
C LEU A 281 18.85 -11.45 -1.48
N MET A 282 18.86 -10.49 -0.56
CA MET A 282 19.47 -9.16 -0.71
C MET A 282 20.65 -8.93 0.24
N ASP A 283 21.53 -8.00 -0.12
CA ASP A 283 22.74 -7.68 0.63
C ASP A 283 22.41 -6.64 1.71
N MET A 284 22.64 -6.98 2.99
CA MET A 284 22.34 -6.10 4.13
C MET A 284 23.13 -4.78 4.05
N LYS A 285 24.34 -4.81 3.51
CA LYS A 285 25.19 -3.62 3.38
C LYS A 285 24.56 -2.52 2.53
N VAL A 286 23.83 -2.89 1.47
CA VAL A 286 23.16 -1.93 0.58
C VAL A 286 22.05 -1.19 1.33
N LEU A 287 21.30 -1.92 2.16
CA LEU A 287 20.28 -1.30 3.01
C LEU A 287 20.93 -0.45 4.10
N GLN A 288 22.01 -0.91 4.74
CA GLN A 288 22.74 -0.16 5.76
C GLN A 288 23.30 1.17 5.21
N GLU A 289 23.89 1.16 4.02
CA GLU A 289 24.37 2.36 3.33
C GLU A 289 23.21 3.31 3.00
N CYS A 290 22.06 2.78 2.58
CA CYS A 290 20.87 3.59 2.31
C CYS A 290 20.33 4.24 3.58
N VAL A 291 20.17 3.49 4.67
CA VAL A 291 19.72 4.04 5.95
C VAL A 291 20.71 5.12 6.38
N ARG A 292 22.02 4.80 6.42
CA ARG A 292 23.04 5.74 6.88
C ARG A 292 23.08 7.03 6.05
N ALA A 293 22.94 6.93 4.73
CA ALA A 293 22.95 8.08 3.84
C ALA A 293 21.73 9.00 3.98
N ASN A 294 20.57 8.47 4.40
CA ASN A 294 19.32 9.25 4.54
C ASN A 294 19.02 9.66 5.98
N VAL A 295 19.63 8.98 6.95
CA VAL A 295 19.21 9.05 8.36
C VAL A 295 20.29 9.69 9.23
N GLY A 296 21.61 9.52 8.98
CA GLY A 296 22.69 10.15 9.76
C GLY A 296 23.26 9.28 10.91
N ASP A 297 24.18 9.81 11.74
CA ASP A 297 25.09 8.98 12.57
C ASP A 297 24.77 8.85 14.09
N LEU A 298 24.16 9.80 14.84
CA LEU A 298 24.23 9.80 16.34
C LEU A 298 22.99 9.31 17.12
N THR A 299 21.76 9.73 16.82
CA THR A 299 20.52 9.17 17.43
C THR A 299 20.05 7.89 16.74
N PHE A 300 20.80 7.47 15.73
CA PHE A 300 20.35 6.59 14.65
C PHE A 300 20.80 5.15 14.79
N GLU A 301 21.81 4.84 15.60
CA GLU A 301 22.25 3.46 15.79
C GLU A 301 21.11 2.56 16.30
N LEU A 302 20.26 3.06 17.19
CA LEU A 302 19.08 2.35 17.69
C LEU A 302 18.04 2.12 16.58
N ILE A 303 17.66 3.20 15.89
CA ILE A 303 16.63 3.18 14.84
C ILE A 303 17.07 2.31 13.66
N TRP A 304 18.32 2.47 13.24
CA TRP A 304 18.97 1.63 12.23
C TRP A 304 18.97 0.17 12.64
N SER A 305 19.40 -0.15 13.86
CA SER A 305 19.45 -1.53 14.33
C SER A 305 18.05 -2.17 14.33
N ALA A 306 17.02 -1.42 14.74
CA ALA A 306 15.63 -1.86 14.72
C ALA A 306 15.11 -2.09 13.29
N ALA A 307 15.38 -1.17 12.36
CA ALA A 307 15.01 -1.31 10.95
C ALA A 307 15.72 -2.51 10.28
N CYS A 308 17.00 -2.73 10.60
CA CYS A 308 17.76 -3.88 10.13
C CYS A 308 17.24 -5.21 10.73
N CYS A 309 16.91 -5.26 12.01
CA CYS A 309 16.30 -6.44 12.63
C CYS A 309 14.94 -6.78 12.00
N SER A 310 14.12 -5.76 11.73
CA SER A 310 12.82 -5.93 11.06
C SER A 310 12.95 -6.48 9.64
N THR A 311 14.04 -6.19 8.93
CA THR A 311 14.27 -6.71 7.57
C THR A 311 14.86 -8.12 7.55
N ALA A 312 15.56 -8.53 8.62
CA ALA A 312 16.09 -9.88 8.77
C ALA A 312 15.01 -10.94 8.98
N SER A 313 13.90 -10.60 9.65
CA SER A 313 12.79 -11.52 9.91
C SER A 313 12.05 -11.99 8.65
N ALA A 314 12.17 -11.28 7.52
CA ALA A 314 11.53 -11.69 6.26
C ALA A 314 12.38 -12.67 5.43
N GLY A 315 13.54 -13.13 5.93
CA GLY A 315 14.48 -13.96 5.16
C GLY A 315 15.08 -13.24 3.94
N LEU A 316 14.95 -11.91 3.86
CA LEU A 316 15.49 -11.11 2.77
C LEU A 316 16.92 -10.67 3.03
N PHE A 317 17.32 -10.56 4.30
CA PHE A 317 18.62 -10.07 4.77
C PHE A 317 19.16 -10.93 5.93
N SER A 318 20.46 -10.83 6.21
CA SER A 318 21.10 -11.50 7.35
C SER A 318 20.63 -10.91 8.70
N GLY A 319 20.66 -11.67 9.79
CA GLY A 319 20.35 -11.14 11.14
C GLY A 319 21.23 -9.95 11.53
N CYS A 320 20.65 -8.97 12.22
CA CYS A 320 21.35 -7.88 12.91
C CYS A 320 21.04 -7.93 14.40
N ASP A 321 21.95 -7.41 15.22
CA ASP A 321 21.71 -7.25 16.66
C ASP A 321 20.86 -6.00 16.89
N LEU A 322 19.81 -6.13 17.71
CA LEU A 322 19.03 -4.98 18.15
C LEU A 322 19.80 -4.22 19.21
N LEU A 323 19.86 -2.90 19.12
CA LEU A 323 20.50 -2.03 20.11
C LEU A 323 19.42 -1.32 20.95
N ALA A 324 19.72 -1.10 22.23
CA ALA A 324 18.87 -0.37 23.17
C ALA A 324 19.71 0.56 24.04
N LYS A 325 19.07 1.57 24.65
CA LYS A 325 19.69 2.38 25.70
C LYS A 325 19.47 1.71 27.05
N ASP A 326 20.52 1.62 27.85
CA ASP A 326 20.40 1.28 29.27
C ASP A 326 19.85 2.48 30.08
N ASN A 327 19.65 2.27 31.38
CA ASN A 327 19.19 3.33 32.29
C ASN A 327 20.19 4.51 32.40
N ASP A 328 21.45 4.28 32.06
CA ASP A 328 22.54 5.26 32.09
C ASP A 328 22.71 6.00 30.74
N GLY A 329 21.89 5.64 29.74
CA GLY A 329 21.89 6.24 28.40
C GLY A 329 22.94 5.67 27.43
N ASN A 330 23.70 4.64 27.83
CA ASN A 330 24.67 3.98 26.96
C ASN A 330 23.97 3.04 25.97
N ILE A 331 24.51 2.94 24.76
CA ILE A 331 24.01 2.03 23.73
C ILE A 331 24.57 0.64 24.00
N VAL A 332 23.68 -0.29 24.33
CA VAL A 332 24.01 -1.69 24.59
C VAL A 332 23.26 -2.59 23.61
N LYS A 333 23.81 -3.78 23.35
CA LYS A 333 23.05 -4.81 22.63
C LYS A 333 21.84 -5.18 23.48
N TRP A 334 20.67 -5.07 22.89
CA TRP A 334 19.44 -5.50 23.53
C TRP A 334 19.48 -7.03 23.61
N ASN A 335 19.72 -7.53 24.82
CA ASN A 335 19.72 -8.96 25.11
C ASN A 335 18.45 -9.28 25.88
N SER A 336 17.59 -10.11 25.29
CA SER A 336 16.35 -10.50 25.96
C SER A 336 16.52 -11.88 26.54
N SER A 337 16.77 -11.94 27.85
CA SER A 337 16.66 -13.18 28.61
C SER A 337 15.21 -13.70 28.65
N ASP A 338 14.23 -12.83 28.35
CA ASP A 338 12.80 -13.09 28.59
C ASP A 338 11.93 -13.16 27.31
N VAL A 339 12.46 -12.82 26.13
CA VAL A 339 11.72 -12.90 24.85
C VAL A 339 12.41 -13.92 23.94
N ILE A 340 11.82 -15.11 23.86
CA ILE A 340 12.17 -16.11 22.87
C ILE A 340 11.71 -15.58 21.51
N TRP A 341 12.65 -15.13 20.68
CA TRP A 341 12.36 -14.82 19.28
C TRP A 341 12.14 -16.12 18.54
N ASN A 342 10.89 -16.43 18.28
CA ASN A 342 10.57 -17.48 17.33
C ASN A 342 11.11 -17.04 15.96
N PRO A 343 11.92 -17.87 15.29
CA PRO A 343 12.23 -17.65 13.88
C PRO A 343 10.93 -17.37 13.12
N TRP A 344 10.97 -16.50 12.11
CA TRP A 344 9.81 -16.23 11.24
C TRP A 344 9.21 -17.50 10.59
N ALA A 345 9.97 -18.60 10.59
CA ALA A 345 9.54 -19.93 10.20
C ALA A 345 8.72 -20.67 11.29
N GLU A 346 8.45 -20.06 12.44
CA GLU A 346 7.71 -20.62 13.59
C GLU A 346 6.56 -19.73 14.05
N THR A 347 6.42 -18.50 13.52
CA THR A 347 5.26 -17.64 13.79
C THR A 347 3.98 -18.24 13.19
N THR A 348 2.92 -18.25 13.99
CA THR A 348 1.60 -18.79 13.61
C THR A 348 0.79 -17.71 12.92
N SER A 349 0.00 -18.07 11.89
CA SER A 349 -0.83 -17.11 11.14
C SER A 349 -1.84 -16.31 11.99
N SER A 350 -2.20 -16.77 13.20
CA SER A 350 -3.04 -16.03 14.15
C SER A 350 -2.35 -14.83 14.82
N GLU A 351 -1.02 -14.75 14.78
CA GLU A 351 -0.25 -13.62 15.34
C GLU A 351 -0.15 -12.43 14.36
N SER A 352 -0.64 -12.58 13.12
CA SER A 352 -0.61 -11.50 12.12
C SER A 352 -1.53 -10.31 12.43
N GLU A 353 -2.55 -10.49 13.29
CA GLU A 353 -3.38 -9.39 13.81
C GLU A 353 -2.77 -8.74 15.07
N ALA A 354 -1.77 -9.37 15.68
CA ALA A 354 -1.11 -8.86 16.89
C ALA A 354 -0.50 -7.46 16.73
N PRO A 355 0.05 -7.04 15.57
CA PRO A 355 0.62 -5.69 15.45
C PRO A 355 -0.44 -4.58 15.47
N LEU A 356 -1.60 -4.74 14.80
CA LEU A 356 -2.67 -3.72 14.87
C LEU A 356 -3.27 -3.68 16.26
N HIS A 357 -3.51 -4.86 16.85
CA HIS A 357 -4.01 -4.96 18.22
C HIS A 357 -3.05 -4.29 19.20
N ARG A 358 -1.74 -4.52 19.05
CA ARG A 358 -0.72 -3.90 19.89
C ARG A 358 -0.64 -2.39 19.69
N LEU A 359 -0.76 -1.90 18.46
CA LEU A 359 -0.85 -0.46 18.19
C LEU A 359 -2.11 0.16 18.84
N SER A 360 -3.22 -0.58 18.83
CA SER A 360 -4.46 -0.14 19.48
C SER A 360 -4.30 -0.04 20.99
N GLU A 361 -3.68 -1.03 21.64
CA GLU A 361 -3.39 -1.06 23.07
C GLU A 361 -2.42 0.06 23.49
N LEU A 362 -1.32 0.21 22.75
CA LEU A 362 -0.24 1.14 23.15
C LEU A 362 -0.58 2.60 22.87
N PHE A 363 -1.31 2.88 21.79
CA PHE A 363 -1.49 4.25 21.30
C PHE A 363 -2.95 4.70 21.17
N ASN A 364 -3.91 3.90 21.63
CA ASN A 364 -5.35 4.15 21.48
C ASN A 364 -5.74 4.37 20.00
N VAL A 365 -5.19 3.53 19.11
CA VAL A 365 -5.47 3.57 17.68
C VAL A 365 -6.65 2.66 17.37
N ASN A 366 -7.67 3.20 16.72
CA ASN A 366 -8.86 2.46 16.29
C ASN A 366 -9.18 2.67 14.80
N HIS A 367 -8.33 3.37 14.08
CA HIS A 367 -8.47 3.61 12.65
C HIS A 367 -7.13 3.41 11.93
N PHE A 368 -7.08 2.44 11.01
CA PHE A 368 -5.85 2.05 10.34
C PHE A 368 -5.90 2.38 8.85
N ILE A 369 -4.93 3.16 8.40
CA ILE A 369 -4.64 3.39 6.98
C ILE A 369 -3.51 2.43 6.61
N VAL A 370 -3.80 1.39 5.82
CA VAL A 370 -2.81 0.39 5.42
C VAL A 370 -2.38 0.69 3.99
N SER A 371 -1.11 1.05 3.80
CA SER A 371 -0.49 1.09 2.49
C SER A 371 0.13 -0.27 2.20
N GLN A 372 -0.44 -1.00 1.24
CA GLN A 372 -0.01 -2.34 0.89
C GLN A 372 0.65 -2.34 -0.48
N ALA A 373 1.97 -2.54 -0.50
CA ALA A 373 2.81 -2.57 -1.70
C ALA A 373 3.46 -3.95 -1.91
N SER A 374 3.03 -5.00 -1.19
CA SER A 374 3.54 -6.35 -1.41
C SER A 374 3.09 -6.90 -2.78
N THR A 375 4.05 -7.13 -3.70
CA THR A 375 3.81 -7.64 -5.06
C THR A 375 3.01 -8.93 -5.13
N TYR A 376 3.19 -9.79 -4.13
CA TYR A 376 2.59 -11.11 -4.08
C TYR A 376 1.18 -11.11 -3.47
N ALA A 377 0.78 -10.09 -2.70
CA ALA A 377 -0.63 -9.95 -2.27
C ALA A 377 -1.52 -9.32 -3.33
N MET A 378 -0.96 -8.59 -4.30
CA MET A 378 -1.72 -7.86 -5.32
C MET A 378 -2.77 -8.68 -6.07
N PRO A 379 -2.49 -9.91 -6.58
CA PRO A 379 -3.52 -10.68 -7.26
C PRO A 379 -4.63 -11.21 -6.32
N PHE A 380 -4.42 -11.15 -4.99
CA PHE A 380 -5.35 -11.63 -3.98
C PHE A 380 -6.11 -10.51 -3.28
N ILE A 381 -5.64 -9.26 -3.37
CA ILE A 381 -6.37 -8.09 -2.94
C ILE A 381 -7.34 -7.76 -4.07
N SER A 382 -8.61 -8.11 -3.86
CA SER A 382 -9.60 -7.91 -4.90
C SER A 382 -9.68 -6.42 -5.28
N PRO A 383 -9.71 -6.09 -6.58
CA PRO A 383 -9.90 -4.74 -7.09
C PRO A 383 -11.33 -4.27 -6.80
N HIS A 384 -11.70 -4.12 -5.53
CA HIS A 384 -13.01 -3.62 -5.10
C HIS A 384 -13.20 -2.11 -5.37
N GLY A 385 -12.35 -1.51 -6.20
CA GLY A 385 -12.31 -0.08 -6.46
C GLY A 385 -13.17 0.39 -7.62
N ASN A 386 -13.80 -0.49 -8.40
CA ASN A 386 -14.71 -0.08 -9.48
C ASN A 386 -15.86 -1.08 -9.65
N LEU A 387 -16.93 -0.91 -8.86
CA LEU A 387 -18.17 -1.70 -8.92
C LEU A 387 -18.82 -1.74 -10.32
N ARG A 388 -18.39 -0.89 -11.27
CA ARG A 388 -18.95 -0.79 -12.62
C ARG A 388 -18.17 -1.55 -13.70
N GLN A 389 -16.97 -2.06 -13.43
CA GLN A 389 -16.10 -2.66 -14.45
C GLN A 389 -15.49 -4.01 -14.03
N ASP A 390 -16.23 -4.80 -13.26
CA ASP A 390 -15.82 -6.17 -12.92
C ASP A 390 -15.94 -7.09 -14.14
N SER A 391 -14.85 -7.16 -14.91
CA SER A 391 -14.67 -8.19 -15.93
C SER A 391 -14.77 -9.58 -15.27
N ILE A 392 -15.44 -10.52 -15.94
CA ILE A 392 -15.57 -11.93 -15.51
C ILE A 392 -14.19 -12.54 -15.22
N TRP A 393 -13.16 -12.08 -15.95
CA TRP A 393 -11.76 -12.46 -15.72
C TRP A 393 -11.25 -12.08 -14.33
N ASN A 394 -11.58 -10.89 -13.82
CA ASN A 394 -11.16 -10.48 -12.47
C ASN A 394 -11.80 -11.34 -11.40
N LYS A 395 -13.07 -11.74 -11.61
CA LYS A 395 -13.77 -12.68 -10.72
C LYS A 395 -13.14 -14.07 -10.76
N LEU A 396 -12.77 -14.56 -11.94
CA LEU A 396 -12.09 -15.84 -12.10
C LEU A 396 -10.72 -15.85 -11.42
N VAL A 397 -9.89 -14.82 -11.67
CA VAL A 397 -8.57 -14.65 -11.03
C VAL A 397 -8.71 -14.59 -9.53
N TYR A 398 -9.71 -13.88 -9.02
CA TYR A 398 -9.98 -13.82 -7.59
C TYR A 398 -10.36 -15.20 -7.01
N VAL A 399 -11.25 -15.94 -7.67
CA VAL A 399 -11.66 -17.29 -7.22
C VAL A 399 -10.46 -18.24 -7.20
N VAL A 400 -9.71 -18.31 -8.30
CA VAL A 400 -8.50 -19.15 -8.39
C VAL A 400 -7.48 -18.73 -7.33
N GLY A 401 -7.26 -17.44 -7.15
CA GLY A 401 -6.37 -16.91 -6.13
C GLY A 401 -6.83 -17.27 -4.71
N SER A 402 -8.13 -17.16 -4.43
CA SER A 402 -8.71 -17.51 -3.13
C SER A 402 -8.59 -19.00 -2.82
N GLU A 403 -8.71 -19.87 -3.83
CA GLU A 403 -8.54 -21.32 -3.67
C GLU A 403 -7.06 -21.67 -3.42
N ILE A 404 -6.13 -21.10 -4.19
CA ILE A 404 -4.68 -21.27 -3.95
C ILE A 404 -4.33 -20.86 -2.51
N ARG A 405 -4.85 -19.71 -2.06
CA ARG A 405 -4.65 -19.23 -0.70
C ARG A 405 -5.25 -20.18 0.33
N HIS A 406 -6.46 -20.67 0.09
CA HIS A 406 -7.12 -21.63 0.99
C HIS A 406 -6.28 -22.91 1.13
N ARG A 407 -5.72 -23.43 0.02
CA ARG A 407 -4.82 -24.59 0.03
C ARG A 407 -3.51 -24.31 0.77
N LEU A 408 -2.92 -23.14 0.59
CA LEU A 408 -1.72 -22.71 1.33
C LEU A 408 -2.00 -22.63 2.84
N TYR A 409 -3.16 -22.10 3.24
CA TYR A 409 -3.59 -22.05 4.64
C TYR A 409 -3.81 -23.44 5.24
N GLN A 410 -4.42 -24.37 4.49
CA GLN A 410 -4.52 -25.77 4.90
C GLN A 410 -3.13 -26.38 5.11
N LEU A 411 -2.18 -26.17 4.18
CA LEU A 411 -0.81 -26.68 4.30
C LEU A 411 -0.05 -26.09 5.51
N ASP A 412 -0.33 -24.82 5.87
CA ASP A 412 0.24 -24.18 7.06
C ASP A 412 -0.32 -24.78 8.35
N GLN A 413 -1.64 -25.05 8.41
CA GLN A 413 -2.28 -25.75 9.53
C GLN A 413 -1.69 -27.14 9.75
N PHE A 414 -1.36 -27.86 8.66
CA PHE A 414 -0.66 -29.15 8.73
C PHE A 414 0.85 -29.03 9.00
N ARG A 415 1.40 -27.82 9.11
CA ARG A 415 2.85 -27.52 9.24
C ARG A 415 3.73 -28.12 8.13
N VAL A 416 3.13 -28.42 6.97
CA VAL A 416 3.82 -28.96 5.78
C VAL A 416 4.27 -27.84 4.84
N LEU A 417 3.75 -26.63 5.02
CA LEU A 417 4.10 -25.50 4.16
C LEU A 417 5.59 -25.14 4.31
N PRO A 418 6.36 -25.11 3.20
CA PRO A 418 7.73 -24.62 3.24
C PRO A 418 7.76 -23.16 3.73
N SER A 419 8.69 -22.84 4.63
CA SER A 419 8.82 -21.52 5.27
C SER A 419 8.81 -20.36 4.26
N ILE A 420 9.40 -20.55 3.07
CA ILE A 420 9.43 -19.58 1.97
C ILE A 420 8.02 -19.13 1.51
N PHE A 421 7.00 -19.99 1.63
CA PHE A 421 5.63 -19.67 1.20
C PHE A 421 4.75 -19.11 2.33
N ARG A 422 5.21 -19.09 3.59
CA ARG A 422 4.43 -18.51 4.71
C ARG A 422 4.16 -17.02 4.55
N GLY A 423 5.12 -16.28 3.96
CA GLY A 423 4.89 -14.87 3.63
C GLY A 423 3.66 -14.63 2.75
N LEU A 424 3.27 -15.60 1.91
CA LEU A 424 2.04 -15.51 1.09
C LEU A 424 0.74 -15.58 1.92
N ILE A 425 0.80 -16.15 3.13
CA ILE A 425 -0.36 -16.37 4.01
C ILE A 425 -0.54 -15.22 5.00
N GLU A 426 0.56 -14.68 5.55
CA GLU A 426 0.59 -13.68 6.64
C GLU A 426 0.05 -12.28 6.29
N LEU A 427 -0.39 -12.02 5.05
CA LEU A 427 -0.59 -10.66 4.56
C LEU A 427 -1.97 -10.04 4.68
N LYS A 428 -2.89 -10.63 5.45
CA LYS A 428 -4.21 -9.99 5.65
C LYS A 428 -4.19 -9.04 6.84
N MET A 429 -3.42 -7.97 6.76
CA MET A 429 -3.68 -6.82 7.62
C MET A 429 -4.70 -5.95 6.89
N SER A 430 -5.98 -6.15 7.23
CA SER A 430 -7.08 -5.34 6.70
C SER A 430 -7.21 -4.10 7.56
N GLY A 431 -6.86 -2.94 7.00
CA GLY A 431 -7.16 -1.65 7.61
C GLY A 431 -8.57 -1.17 7.32
N ASN A 432 -8.95 -0.05 7.93
CA ASN A 432 -10.18 0.69 7.58
C ASN A 432 -10.06 1.29 6.17
N VAL A 433 -8.88 1.84 5.86
CA VAL A 433 -8.51 2.33 4.53
C VAL A 433 -7.35 1.49 4.03
N MET A 434 -7.45 0.97 2.82
CA MET A 434 -6.39 0.19 2.18
C MET A 434 -5.97 0.86 0.87
N ILE A 435 -4.71 1.27 0.80
CA ILE A 435 -4.11 1.91 -0.37
C ILE A 435 -3.22 0.87 -1.06
N THR A 436 -3.56 0.53 -2.30
CA THR A 436 -2.79 -0.41 -3.11
C THR A 436 -2.37 0.23 -4.43
N PRO A 437 -1.10 0.08 -4.86
CA PRO A 437 -0.68 0.54 -6.17
C PRO A 437 -1.37 -0.29 -7.26
N LYS A 438 -1.75 0.38 -8.37
CA LYS A 438 -2.18 -0.30 -9.59
C LYS A 438 -0.95 -0.84 -10.30
N LEU A 439 -0.54 -2.06 -9.96
CA LEU A 439 0.62 -2.70 -10.58
C LEU A 439 0.21 -3.43 -11.86
N THR A 440 0.77 -3.01 -12.98
CA THR A 440 0.67 -3.73 -14.25
C THR A 440 1.83 -4.71 -14.37
N LEU A 441 1.69 -5.77 -15.16
CA LEU A 441 2.80 -6.72 -15.43
C LEU A 441 4.06 -6.04 -16.00
N SER A 442 3.93 -4.82 -16.54
CA SER A 442 5.02 -3.95 -16.98
C SER A 442 5.86 -3.38 -15.84
N ASP A 443 5.28 -3.20 -14.66
CA ASP A 443 5.88 -2.46 -13.54
C ASP A 443 6.73 -3.37 -12.64
N TYR A 444 6.70 -4.67 -12.92
CA TYR A 444 7.51 -5.62 -12.20
C TYR A 444 8.99 -5.52 -12.60
N PRO A 445 9.93 -5.63 -11.64
CA PRO A 445 11.32 -5.20 -11.81
C PRO A 445 12.14 -6.09 -12.76
N TRP A 446 11.54 -7.12 -13.35
CA TRP A 446 12.14 -7.90 -14.43
C TRP A 446 12.14 -7.16 -15.77
N ARG A 447 11.38 -6.08 -15.91
CA ARG A 447 11.53 -5.09 -16.97
C ARG A 447 11.90 -3.76 -16.34
N LYS A 448 13.06 -3.23 -16.75
CA LYS A 448 13.60 -1.89 -16.50
C LYS A 448 12.69 -0.99 -15.66
N VAL A 449 13.06 -0.82 -14.39
CA VAL A 449 12.63 0.35 -13.62
C VAL A 449 13.55 1.48 -14.08
N ASP A 450 13.18 2.15 -15.18
CA ASP A 450 13.84 3.37 -15.62
C ASP A 450 13.38 4.51 -14.69
N LEU A 451 14.05 4.66 -13.56
CA LEU A 451 13.97 5.87 -12.75
C LEU A 451 14.81 6.95 -13.45
N ALA A 452 14.10 7.87 -14.12
CA ALA A 452 14.54 9.03 -14.88
C ALA A 452 15.04 8.79 -16.33
N PRO A 453 14.36 9.35 -17.36
CA PRO A 453 15.03 9.80 -18.58
C PRO A 453 15.63 11.19 -18.34
N ASN A 454 16.80 11.44 -18.92
CA ASN A 454 17.46 12.75 -19.06
C ASN A 454 18.36 13.19 -17.90
N LEU A 455 19.58 12.63 -17.84
CA LEU A 455 20.75 13.34 -17.28
C LEU A 455 22.06 13.00 -18.03
N ALA A 456 21.96 12.58 -19.28
CA ALA A 456 23.11 12.39 -20.15
C ALA A 456 22.71 12.84 -21.56
N ASP A 457 22.83 14.13 -21.83
CA ASP A 457 23.08 14.75 -23.15
C ASP A 457 23.03 16.28 -23.00
N SER A 458 24.01 16.85 -22.29
CA SER A 458 24.28 18.29 -22.32
C SER A 458 25.77 18.62 -22.27
N ASN A 459 26.62 17.71 -22.79
CA ASN A 459 28.06 17.94 -22.98
C ASN A 459 28.48 17.51 -24.40
N SER A 460 27.91 18.14 -25.43
CA SER A 460 28.47 18.09 -26.78
C SER A 460 27.95 19.24 -27.65
N LEU A 461 28.21 20.48 -27.26
CA LEU A 461 28.15 21.66 -28.15
C LEU A 461 29.18 22.69 -27.65
N HIS A 462 30.45 22.37 -27.85
CA HIS A 462 31.55 23.33 -28.01
C HIS A 462 32.41 22.78 -29.15
N ASP A 463 32.05 23.17 -30.37
CA ASP A 463 32.90 23.78 -31.39
C ASP A 463 32.04 24.16 -32.61
#